data_AF-A0A2X2K8Z2-F1
#
_entry.id   AF-A0A2X2K8Z2-F1
#
_cell.length_a   1.000
_cell.length_b   1.000
_cell.length_c   1.000
_cell.angle_alpha   90.00
_cell.angle_beta   90.00
_cell.angle_gamma   90.00
#
_symmetry.space_group_name_H-M   'P 1'
#
loop_
_entity.id
_entity.type
_entity.pdbx_description
1 polymer ?
#
loop_
_entity_poly.entity_id
_entity_poly.type
_entity_poly.pdbx_seq_one_letter_code
_entity_poly.pdbx_strand_id
1 'polypeptide(L)'
;MMKKGESTEDYTLVSLLTKGGEEASLSIADMADDETICGCNGVDKGTIVNAITENGFTTVEEVTAKTKAGNSCGKCKPQIAQILQHTLGDDFVAAKPAGICGCTDLTRDQIVTQIRAKGLKTSKEVRHVLNFKNKGGCPKCRPAINYYLNMVYPHDHEDERESRFC
;
A
#
# COMPACT_ATOMS: atom_id res chain seq x y z
N MET A 1 -29.94 27.50 10.96
CA MET A 1 -29.54 28.89 11.24
C MET A 1 -28.08 28.91 11.68
N MET A 2 -27.20 29.42 10.81
CA MET A 2 -25.78 29.64 11.09
C MET A 2 -25.60 30.90 11.95
N LYS A 3 -24.70 30.86 12.95
CA LYS A 3 -24.19 32.04 13.65
C LYS A 3 -22.69 32.18 13.37
N LYS A 4 -22.34 33.31 12.76
CA LYS A 4 -21.07 34.07 12.77
C LYS A 4 -19.75 33.34 13.06
N GLY A 5 -18.93 33.21 12.01
CA GLY A 5 -17.61 33.86 11.95
C GLY A 5 -16.56 33.49 12.99
N GLU A 6 -16.12 32.24 13.03
CA GLU A 6 -14.81 31.85 13.59
C GLU A 6 -13.84 31.58 12.43
N SER A 7 -12.67 32.22 12.48
CA SER A 7 -11.59 32.02 11.52
C SER A 7 -11.05 30.60 11.63
N THR A 8 -11.00 29.88 10.52
CA THR A 8 -10.44 28.53 10.40
C THR A 8 -8.91 28.49 10.44
N GLU A 9 -8.24 29.60 10.75
CA GLU A 9 -6.78 29.74 10.67
C GLU A 9 -6.03 29.10 11.86
N ASP A 10 -6.69 28.87 13.00
CA ASP A 10 -6.05 28.31 14.21
C ASP A 10 -6.03 26.76 14.27
N TYR A 11 -6.84 26.08 13.45
CA TYR A 11 -6.83 24.60 13.42
C TYR A 11 -5.63 24.02 12.66
N THR A 12 -4.86 24.85 11.96
CA THR A 12 -3.75 24.43 11.10
C THR A 12 -2.38 24.40 11.78
N LEU A 13 -2.23 24.91 13.02
CA LEU A 13 -0.89 25.09 13.60
C LEU A 13 -0.37 23.94 14.49
N VAL A 14 -1.24 23.05 15.01
CA VAL A 14 -0.80 22.00 15.95
C VAL A 14 -0.34 20.71 15.25
N SER A 15 -0.54 20.56 13.94
CA SER A 15 -0.15 19.32 13.22
C SER A 15 1.17 19.40 12.45
N LEU A 16 1.88 20.54 12.45
CA LEU A 16 3.04 20.80 11.58
C LEU A 16 4.41 20.84 12.27
N LEU A 17 4.52 20.45 13.54
CA LEU A 17 5.81 20.29 14.24
C LEU A 17 6.12 18.84 14.61
N THR A 18 5.90 17.93 13.67
CA THR A 18 6.82 16.78 13.56
C THR A 18 7.82 17.13 12.48
N LYS A 19 9.08 17.34 12.87
CA LYS A 19 10.22 17.37 11.94
C LYS A 19 10.20 16.06 11.15
N GLY A 20 9.52 16.06 10.01
CA GLY A 20 9.77 15.12 8.93
C GLY A 20 11.06 15.56 8.25
N GLY A 21 12.10 14.73 8.36
CA GLY A 21 13.37 15.00 7.68
C GLY A 21 14.59 14.86 8.57
N GLU A 22 14.71 13.73 9.23
CA GLU A 22 15.98 13.04 9.46
C GLU A 22 15.57 11.59 9.72
N GLU A 23 15.32 10.84 8.64
CA GLU A 23 15.59 9.41 8.73
C GLU A 23 17.09 9.33 8.98
N ALA A 24 17.47 9.32 10.25
CA ALA A 24 18.70 8.72 10.68
C ALA A 24 18.57 7.27 10.21
N SER A 25 19.00 7.02 8.98
CA SER A 25 19.28 5.70 8.47
C SER A 25 20.43 5.17 9.33
N LEU A 26 20.09 4.68 10.52
CA LEU A 26 20.90 3.65 11.15
C LEU A 26 21.06 2.61 10.06
N SER A 27 22.30 2.43 9.61
CA SER A 27 22.60 1.40 8.63
C SER A 27 22.02 0.11 9.20
N ILE A 28 21.22 -0.63 8.42
CA ILE A 28 20.70 -1.92 8.84
C ILE A 28 21.84 -2.83 9.34
N ALA A 29 23.06 -2.62 8.86
CA ALA A 29 24.27 -3.27 9.32
C ALA A 29 24.61 -3.03 10.81
N ASP A 30 24.33 -1.83 11.34
CA ASP A 30 24.71 -1.41 12.70
C ASP A 30 23.63 -1.71 13.75
N MET A 31 22.42 -2.12 13.33
CA MET A 31 21.32 -2.47 14.23
C MET A 31 21.59 -3.80 14.95
N ALA A 32 21.23 -3.88 16.23
CA ALA A 32 21.30 -5.13 16.99
C ALA A 32 20.18 -6.09 16.60
N ASP A 33 20.39 -7.40 16.80
CA ASP A 33 19.41 -8.42 16.40
C ASP A 33 18.14 -8.39 17.26
N ASP A 34 18.20 -7.87 18.49
CA ASP A 34 17.06 -7.69 19.39
C ASP A 34 16.28 -6.38 19.14
N GLU A 35 16.73 -5.57 18.17
CA GLU A 35 16.06 -4.32 17.83
C GLU A 35 14.72 -4.58 17.13
N THR A 36 13.66 -3.94 17.63
CA THR A 36 12.29 -4.16 17.13
C THR A 36 12.09 -3.50 15.77
N ILE A 37 11.78 -4.31 14.75
CA ILE A 37 11.46 -3.85 13.39
C ILE A 37 9.95 -3.66 13.22
N CYS A 38 9.13 -4.60 13.71
CA CYS A 38 7.68 -4.52 13.61
C CYS A 38 7.03 -4.24 14.97
N GLY A 39 6.77 -2.98 15.28
CA GLY A 39 6.09 -2.61 16.54
C GLY A 39 4.67 -3.15 16.68
N CYS A 40 3.96 -3.45 15.59
CA CYS A 40 2.59 -4.00 15.68
C CYS A 40 2.55 -5.47 16.08
N ASN A 41 3.55 -6.26 15.70
CA ASN A 41 3.59 -7.71 15.92
C ASN A 41 4.77 -8.13 16.79
N GLY A 42 5.55 -7.19 17.34
CA GLY A 42 6.68 -7.45 18.23
C GLY A 42 7.80 -8.25 17.59
N VAL A 43 8.12 -8.00 16.32
CA VAL A 43 9.14 -8.75 15.58
C VAL A 43 10.44 -7.96 15.53
N ASP A 44 11.53 -8.57 15.98
CA ASP A 44 12.89 -8.02 15.95
C ASP A 44 13.66 -8.36 14.67
N LYS A 45 14.83 -7.73 14.49
CA LYS A 45 15.71 -7.94 13.33
C LYS A 45 16.19 -9.38 13.25
N GLY A 46 16.62 -9.98 14.36
CA GLY A 46 17.14 -11.33 14.44
C GLY A 46 16.11 -12.37 13.98
N THR A 47 14.84 -12.21 14.34
CA THR A 47 13.74 -13.06 13.89
C THR A 47 13.56 -12.98 12.36
N ILE A 48 13.71 -11.78 11.78
CA ILE A 48 13.63 -11.60 10.32
C ILE A 48 14.84 -12.24 9.64
N VAL A 49 16.06 -11.99 10.13
CA VAL A 49 17.30 -12.55 9.58
C VAL A 49 17.27 -14.09 9.66
N ASN A 50 16.91 -14.66 10.81
CA ASN A 50 16.76 -16.11 10.99
C ASN A 50 15.73 -16.69 10.01
N ALA A 51 14.59 -16.02 9.82
CA ALA A 51 13.59 -16.47 8.86
C ALA A 51 14.14 -16.51 7.43
N ILE A 52 14.96 -15.51 7.05
CA ILE A 52 15.62 -15.44 5.75
C ILE A 52 16.65 -16.57 5.61
N THR A 53 17.55 -16.74 6.58
CA THR A 53 18.67 -17.69 6.50
C THR A 53 18.22 -19.15 6.61
N GLU A 54 17.22 -19.46 7.43
CA GLU A 54 16.76 -20.84 7.64
C GLU A 54 15.85 -21.34 6.50
N ASN A 55 15.09 -20.44 5.87
CA ASN A 55 14.07 -20.82 4.89
C ASN A 55 14.41 -20.38 3.46
N GLY A 56 15.47 -19.59 3.26
CA GLY A 56 15.87 -19.08 1.95
C GLY A 56 14.85 -18.11 1.35
N PHE A 57 14.12 -17.35 2.17
CA PHE A 57 13.12 -16.40 1.67
C PHE A 57 13.78 -15.23 0.98
N THR A 58 13.27 -14.86 -0.19
CA THR A 58 13.85 -13.82 -1.05
C THR A 58 12.94 -12.60 -1.20
N THR A 59 11.72 -12.67 -0.68
CA THR A 59 10.70 -11.62 -0.79
C THR A 59 10.16 -11.18 0.57
N VAL A 60 9.66 -9.94 0.63
CA VAL A 60 9.01 -9.39 1.83
C VAL A 60 7.75 -10.19 2.16
N GLU A 61 7.01 -10.65 1.14
CA GLU A 61 5.79 -11.43 1.31
C GLU A 61 6.03 -12.75 2.05
N GLU A 62 7.12 -13.47 1.72
CA GLU A 62 7.50 -14.71 2.39
C GLU A 62 7.87 -14.47 3.85
N VAL A 63 8.68 -13.45 4.11
CA VAL A 63 9.04 -13.05 5.48
C VAL A 63 7.79 -12.65 6.27
N THR A 64 6.91 -11.82 5.70
CA THR A 64 5.63 -11.44 6.33
C THR A 64 4.75 -12.66 6.60
N ALA A 65 4.70 -13.65 5.71
CA ALA A 65 3.88 -14.84 5.89
C ALA A 65 4.33 -15.66 7.12
N LYS A 66 5.66 -15.78 7.31
CA LYS A 66 6.28 -16.52 8.42
C LYS A 66 6.27 -15.75 9.74
N THR A 67 6.75 -14.51 9.76
CA THR A 67 6.99 -13.74 10.99
C THR A 67 5.81 -12.85 11.39
N LYS A 68 4.85 -12.64 10.48
CA LYS A 68 3.76 -11.64 10.59
C LYS A 68 4.24 -10.19 10.57
N ALA A 69 5.54 -9.92 10.47
CA ALA A 69 6.06 -8.56 10.35
C ALA A 69 5.50 -7.88 9.09
N GLY A 70 4.98 -6.66 9.23
CA GLY A 70 4.41 -5.89 8.12
C GLY A 70 2.98 -6.26 7.71
N ASN A 71 2.32 -7.21 8.37
CA ASN A 71 0.94 -7.62 8.02
C ASN A 71 -0.16 -6.69 8.57
N SER A 72 0.13 -5.94 9.64
CA SER A 72 -0.89 -5.13 10.34
C SER A 72 -0.97 -3.69 9.81
N CYS A 73 0.01 -2.83 10.14
CA CYS A 73 0.05 -1.45 9.67
C CYS A 73 0.90 -1.24 8.40
N GLY A 74 1.74 -2.21 8.05
CA GLY A 74 2.63 -2.17 6.88
C GLY A 74 3.82 -1.22 6.96
N LYS A 75 3.96 -0.38 8.00
CA LYS A 75 4.99 0.67 8.08
C LYS A 75 6.43 0.15 8.04
N CYS A 76 6.67 -1.05 8.57
CA CYS A 76 8.01 -1.66 8.61
C CYS A 76 8.39 -2.42 7.32
N LYS A 77 7.50 -2.53 6.32
CA LYS A 77 7.82 -3.25 5.07
C LYS A 77 9.05 -2.71 4.32
N PRO A 78 9.29 -1.38 4.23
CA PRO A 78 10.51 -0.86 3.64
C PRO A 78 11.77 -1.29 4.39
N GLN A 79 11.74 -1.28 5.72
CA GLN A 79 12.87 -1.75 6.55
C GLN A 79 13.10 -3.25 6.40
N ILE A 80 12.04 -4.07 6.31
CA ILE A 80 12.16 -5.51 6.01
C ILE A 80 12.80 -5.73 4.64
N ALA A 81 12.46 -4.93 3.63
CA ALA A 81 13.08 -4.99 2.31
C ALA A 81 14.57 -4.62 2.35
N GLN A 82 14.97 -3.63 3.16
CA GLN A 82 16.38 -3.28 3.37
C GLN A 82 17.14 -4.40 4.07
N ILE A 83 16.54 -5.08 5.06
CA ILE A 83 17.13 -6.26 5.71
C ILE A 83 17.33 -7.38 4.69
N LEU A 84 16.31 -7.70 3.89
CA LEU A 84 16.42 -8.69 2.81
C LEU A 84 17.55 -8.32 1.82
N GLN A 85 17.60 -7.07 1.37
CA GLN A 85 18.63 -6.60 0.45
C GLN A 85 20.04 -6.68 1.07
N HIS A 86 20.17 -6.38 2.36
CA HIS A 86 21.44 -6.50 3.07
C HIS A 86 21.85 -7.96 3.28
N THR A 87 20.91 -8.85 3.60
CA THR A 87 21.18 -10.26 3.88
C THR A 87 21.44 -11.08 2.61
N LEU A 88 20.73 -10.77 1.51
CA LEU A 88 20.76 -11.56 0.28
C LEU A 88 21.58 -10.92 -0.85
N GLY A 89 21.84 -9.62 -0.80
CA GLY A 89 22.49 -8.90 -1.88
C GLY A 89 21.74 -9.06 -3.20
N ASP A 90 22.40 -9.66 -4.20
CA ASP A 90 21.87 -9.88 -5.55
C ASP A 90 20.71 -10.89 -5.60
N ASP A 91 20.57 -11.76 -4.59
CA ASP A 91 19.49 -12.75 -4.51
C ASP A 91 18.15 -12.14 -4.04
N PHE A 92 18.13 -10.86 -3.66
CA PHE A 92 16.90 -10.17 -3.24
C PHE A 92 15.95 -9.93 -4.42
N VAL A 93 14.70 -10.39 -4.26
CA VAL A 93 13.63 -10.15 -5.23
C VAL A 93 12.73 -9.02 -4.73
N ALA A 94 12.89 -7.85 -5.34
CA ALA A 94 12.03 -6.70 -5.04
C ALA A 94 10.55 -7.04 -5.30
N ALA A 95 9.69 -6.69 -4.34
CA ALA A 95 8.26 -6.89 -4.46
C ALA A 95 7.73 -6.16 -5.71
N LYS A 96 6.98 -6.87 -6.55
CA LYS A 96 6.28 -6.24 -7.67
C LYS A 96 5.28 -5.23 -7.11
N PRO A 97 5.16 -4.04 -7.73
CA PRO A 97 4.14 -3.07 -7.34
C PRO A 97 2.76 -3.74 -7.28
N ALA A 98 2.16 -3.78 -6.09
CA ALA A 98 0.94 -4.54 -5.87
C ALA A 98 -0.27 -3.85 -6.52
N GLY A 99 -1.03 -4.62 -7.28
CA GLY A 99 -2.36 -4.23 -7.75
C GLY A 99 -3.38 -4.23 -6.61
N ILE A 100 -4.55 -3.64 -6.86
CA ILE A 100 -5.65 -3.56 -5.87
C ILE A 100 -6.20 -4.93 -5.45
N CYS A 101 -6.07 -5.94 -6.30
CA CYS A 101 -6.40 -7.34 -6.04
C CYS A 101 -5.80 -8.24 -7.13
N GLY A 102 -5.91 -9.57 -6.96
CA GLY A 102 -5.43 -10.54 -7.97
C GLY A 102 -6.15 -10.52 -9.32
N CYS A 103 -7.16 -9.68 -9.53
CA CYS A 103 -7.84 -9.54 -10.83
C CYS A 103 -7.03 -8.70 -11.84
N THR A 104 -5.97 -8.03 -11.43
CA THR A 104 -5.13 -7.20 -12.30
C THR A 104 -3.70 -7.19 -11.80
N ASP A 105 -2.76 -7.01 -12.73
CA ASP A 105 -1.36 -6.79 -12.42
C ASP A 105 -1.00 -5.28 -12.46
N LEU A 106 -2.00 -4.42 -12.75
CA LEU A 106 -1.86 -2.97 -12.74
C LEU A 106 -1.87 -2.41 -11.31
N THR A 107 -0.99 -1.46 -11.04
CA THR A 107 -1.00 -0.70 -9.79
C THR A 107 -2.21 0.23 -9.72
N ARG A 108 -2.56 0.69 -8.51
CA ARG A 108 -3.59 1.73 -8.32
C ARG A 108 -3.37 2.93 -9.24
N ASP A 109 -2.14 3.45 -9.27
CA ASP A 109 -1.83 4.67 -10.00
C ASP A 109 -1.89 4.43 -11.51
N GLN A 110 -1.45 3.26 -12.00
CA GLN A 110 -1.64 2.86 -13.40
C GLN A 110 -3.13 2.78 -13.77
N ILE A 111 -3.97 2.22 -12.91
CA ILE A 111 -5.42 2.16 -13.15
C ILE A 111 -5.99 3.58 -13.28
N VAL A 112 -5.68 4.47 -12.33
CA VAL A 112 -6.18 5.87 -12.34
C VAL A 112 -5.67 6.63 -13.57
N THR A 113 -4.40 6.47 -13.94
CA THR A 113 -3.82 7.08 -15.15
C THR A 113 -4.54 6.60 -16.40
N GLN A 114 -4.83 5.29 -16.50
CA GLN A 114 -5.53 4.73 -17.67
C GLN A 114 -7.01 5.15 -17.72
N ILE A 115 -7.69 5.29 -16.58
CA ILE A 115 -9.06 5.83 -16.49
C ILE A 115 -9.11 7.24 -17.10
N ARG A 116 -8.14 8.10 -16.75
CA ARG A 116 -8.02 9.46 -17.30
C ARG A 116 -7.66 9.44 -18.78
N ALA A 117 -6.62 8.71 -19.16
CA ALA A 117 -6.09 8.68 -20.51
C ALA A 117 -7.09 8.14 -21.54
N LYS A 118 -7.93 7.18 -21.15
CA LYS A 118 -8.92 6.55 -22.04
C LYS A 118 -10.35 7.09 -21.84
N GLY A 119 -10.56 8.01 -20.91
CA GLY A 119 -11.89 8.58 -20.66
C GLY A 119 -12.91 7.59 -20.11
N LEU A 120 -12.50 6.56 -19.36
CA LEU A 120 -13.38 5.47 -18.91
C LEU A 120 -14.32 5.97 -17.81
N LYS A 121 -15.63 5.70 -17.92
CA LYS A 121 -16.65 6.30 -17.04
C LYS A 121 -17.42 5.30 -16.17
N THR A 122 -17.29 4.00 -16.40
CA THR A 122 -18.01 2.98 -15.61
C THR A 122 -17.07 1.91 -15.09
N SER A 123 -17.37 1.33 -13.92
CA SER A 123 -16.46 0.32 -13.34
C SER A 123 -16.40 -0.94 -14.22
N LYS A 124 -17.50 -1.26 -14.90
CA LYS A 124 -17.56 -2.36 -15.87
C LYS A 124 -16.59 -2.10 -17.01
N GLU A 125 -16.64 -0.91 -17.61
CA GLU A 125 -15.76 -0.53 -18.71
C GLU A 125 -14.29 -0.60 -18.29
N VAL A 126 -13.94 -0.06 -17.12
CA VAL A 126 -12.56 -0.14 -16.59
C VAL A 126 -12.06 -1.59 -16.53
N ARG A 127 -12.86 -2.52 -16.00
CA ARG A 127 -12.46 -3.94 -15.92
C ARG A 127 -12.34 -4.60 -17.30
N HIS A 128 -13.18 -4.21 -18.25
CA HIS A 128 -13.13 -4.77 -19.61
C HIS A 128 -11.94 -4.23 -20.38
N VAL A 129 -11.80 -2.91 -20.45
CA VAL A 129 -10.78 -2.20 -21.24
C VAL A 129 -9.38 -2.40 -20.66
N LEU A 130 -9.22 -2.39 -19.34
CA LEU A 130 -7.92 -2.62 -18.69
C LEU A 130 -7.61 -4.11 -18.49
N ASN A 131 -8.34 -4.96 -19.20
CA ASN A 131 -8.18 -6.40 -19.24
C ASN A 131 -8.09 -7.10 -17.86
N PHE A 132 -8.96 -6.74 -16.91
CA PHE A 132 -9.02 -7.46 -15.64
C PHE A 132 -9.37 -8.93 -15.90
N LYS A 133 -8.72 -9.85 -15.16
CA LYS A 133 -8.92 -11.30 -15.24
C LYS A 133 -10.38 -11.66 -14.94
N ASN A 134 -10.98 -11.01 -13.94
CA ASN A 134 -12.42 -11.12 -13.66
C ASN A 134 -13.16 -9.87 -14.17
N LYS A 135 -13.94 -10.03 -15.24
CA LYS A 135 -14.75 -8.96 -15.86
C LYS A 135 -15.94 -8.53 -15.00
N GLY A 136 -16.51 -9.45 -14.23
CA GLY A 136 -17.54 -9.14 -13.23
C GLY A 136 -17.00 -8.39 -12.01
N GLY A 137 -15.69 -8.50 -11.77
CA GLY A 137 -15.01 -7.92 -10.62
C GLY A 137 -15.25 -8.74 -9.34
N CYS A 138 -14.38 -8.52 -8.35
CA CYS A 138 -14.45 -9.14 -7.04
C CYS A 138 -14.82 -8.12 -5.95
N PRO A 139 -15.05 -8.55 -4.70
CA PRO A 139 -15.41 -7.65 -3.59
C PRO A 139 -14.37 -6.55 -3.31
N LYS A 140 -13.12 -6.71 -3.79
CA LYS A 140 -12.06 -5.71 -3.63
C LYS A 140 -12.04 -4.69 -4.77
N CYS A 141 -12.04 -5.14 -6.03
CA CYS A 141 -11.87 -4.22 -7.16
C CYS A 141 -13.14 -3.49 -7.56
N ARG A 142 -14.33 -4.07 -7.35
CA ARG A 142 -15.60 -3.39 -7.68
C ARG A 142 -15.71 -2.06 -6.92
N PRO A 143 -15.68 -2.02 -5.57
CA PRO A 143 -15.82 -0.76 -4.85
C PRO A 143 -14.61 0.16 -5.04
N ALA A 144 -13.40 -0.40 -5.18
CA ALA A 144 -12.20 0.42 -5.40
C ALA A 144 -12.23 1.18 -6.73
N ILE A 145 -12.64 0.53 -7.83
CA ILE A 145 -12.73 1.18 -9.14
C ILE A 145 -13.81 2.27 -9.12
N ASN A 146 -14.98 1.98 -8.53
CA ASN A 146 -16.05 2.97 -8.38
C ASN A 146 -15.57 4.20 -7.58
N TYR A 147 -14.83 3.98 -6.50
CA TYR A 147 -14.17 5.08 -5.76
C TYR A 147 -13.19 5.87 -6.66
N TYR A 148 -12.36 5.22 -7.47
CA TYR A 148 -11.47 5.92 -8.39
C TYR A 148 -12.22 6.74 -9.43
N LEU A 149 -13.34 6.23 -9.95
CA LEU A 149 -14.16 6.97 -10.91
C LEU A 149 -14.80 8.19 -10.27
N ASN A 150 -15.35 8.09 -9.05
CA ASN A 150 -15.83 9.23 -8.27
C ASN A 150 -14.72 10.27 -8.01
N MET A 151 -13.49 9.82 -7.76
CA MET A 151 -12.34 10.71 -7.53
C MET A 151 -11.88 11.40 -8.82
N VAL A 152 -11.88 10.70 -9.96
CA VAL A 152 -11.43 11.25 -11.25
C VAL A 152 -12.51 12.12 -11.90
N TYR A 153 -13.78 11.77 -11.71
CA TYR A 153 -14.94 12.41 -12.34
C TYR A 153 -16.04 12.72 -11.32
N PRO A 154 -15.79 13.64 -10.36
CA PRO A 154 -16.72 13.90 -9.25
C PRO A 154 -18.10 14.45 -9.69
N HIS A 155 -18.21 14.97 -10.92
CA HIS A 155 -19.46 15.51 -11.47
C HIS A 155 -20.03 14.70 -12.64
N ASP A 156 -19.23 13.84 -13.29
CA ASP A 156 -19.66 13.11 -14.49
C ASP A 156 -19.88 11.62 -14.27
N HIS A 157 -19.37 11.06 -13.16
CA HIS A 157 -19.57 9.67 -12.82
C HIS A 157 -20.74 9.52 -11.86
N GLU A 158 -21.67 8.64 -12.19
CA GLU A 158 -22.76 8.24 -11.30
C GLU A 158 -22.27 7.09 -10.40
N ASP A 159 -22.34 7.28 -9.08
CA ASP A 159 -21.89 6.28 -8.10
C ASP A 159 -22.61 4.94 -8.30
N GLU A 160 -21.86 3.92 -8.70
CA GLU A 160 -22.39 2.58 -8.90
C GLU A 160 -22.55 1.89 -7.53
N ARG A 161 -23.68 2.09 -6.85
CA ARG A 161 -23.95 1.49 -5.52
C ARG A 161 -23.82 -0.03 -5.50
N GLU A 162 -24.13 -0.68 -6.61
CA GLU A 162 -23.95 -2.12 -6.82
C GLU A 162 -22.48 -2.57 -6.73
N SER A 163 -21.52 -1.67 -6.88
CA SER A 163 -20.09 -1.97 -6.70
C SER A 163 -19.76 -2.43 -5.28
N ARG A 164 -20.61 -2.08 -4.30
CA ARG A 164 -20.42 -2.38 -2.87
C ARG A 164 -20.90 -3.79 -2.49
N PHE A 165 -21.64 -4.46 -3.37
CA PHE A 165 -22.23 -5.77 -3.12
C PHE A 165 -21.68 -6.80 -4.10
N CYS A 166 -21.46 -8.02 -3.61
CA CYS A 166 -20.91 -9.16 -4.33
C CYS A 166 -21.76 -10.39 -4.11
#